data_AF-A0A382SQS1-F1
#
_entry.id   AF-A0A382SQS1-F1
#
_cell.length_a   1.000
_cell.length_b   1.000
_cell.length_c   1.000
_cell.angle_alpha   90.00
_cell.angle_beta   90.00
_cell.angle_gamma   90.00
#
_symmetry.space_group_name_H-M   'P 1'
#
loop_
_entity.id
_entity.type
_entity.pdbx_description
1 polymer ?
#
loop_
_entity_poly.entity_id
_entity_poly.type
_entity_poly.pdbx_seq_one_letter_code
_entity_poly.pdbx_strand_id
1 'polypeptide(L)'
;MTLAGIELRYLVNDIGTRIEGYYVSNIYGITKDSLLFKFHHPEKPDILLMLSPFGIWITKVKIEQIEPNKLLKHLRSNLLRFKLKKIKQIGTERIVYLTLSYFEKEFVIVVELFSDGNIIICNNEMKILALLHSINVRHRQLRVGSQYVQPPLDNLDILNMNEKDFEAIHSAPIAVAKWIGKTLGLPRKYIEEITRLAKVESKKKGEDVSNEEIKRLFDSATQIV
;
A
#
# COMPACT_ATOMS: atom_id res chain seq x y z
N MET A 1 -4.15 -9.04 12.24
CA MET A 1 -5.00 -8.93 11.04
C MET A 1 -4.42 -7.80 10.21
N THR A 2 -3.85 -8.10 9.04
CA THR A 2 -3.16 -7.10 8.21
C THR A 2 -4.17 -6.34 7.33
N LEU A 3 -4.01 -5.02 7.23
CA LEU A 3 -4.75 -4.17 6.30
C LEU A 3 -4.62 -4.70 4.86
N ALA A 4 -5.72 -4.94 4.17
CA ALA A 4 -5.74 -5.43 2.80
C ALA A 4 -5.26 -4.36 1.81
N GLY A 5 -4.80 -4.79 0.64
CA GLY A 5 -4.40 -3.89 -0.45
C GLY A 5 -5.49 -2.91 -0.86
N ILE A 6 -6.72 -3.40 -1.01
CA ILE A 6 -7.89 -2.57 -1.34
C ILE A 6 -8.25 -1.59 -0.21
N GLU A 7 -8.16 -2.02 1.05
CA GLU A 7 -8.43 -1.15 2.22
C GLU A 7 -7.39 -0.04 2.34
N LEU A 8 -6.12 -0.39 2.10
CA LEU A 8 -5.03 0.57 2.07
C LEU A 8 -5.29 1.65 1.02
N ARG A 9 -5.87 1.31 -0.14
CA ARG A 9 -6.13 2.26 -1.21
C ARG A 9 -7.10 3.34 -0.76
N TYR A 10 -8.21 2.95 -0.14
CA TYR A 10 -9.17 3.91 0.44
C TYR A 10 -8.50 4.81 1.49
N LEU A 11 -7.71 4.22 2.38
CA LEU A 11 -7.01 4.94 3.44
C LEU A 11 -6.00 5.95 2.88
N VAL A 12 -5.20 5.54 1.90
CA VAL A 12 -4.18 6.36 1.22
C VAL A 12 -4.84 7.53 0.49
N ASN A 13 -5.98 7.30 -0.17
CA ASN A 13 -6.74 8.35 -0.84
C ASN A 13 -7.31 9.37 0.16
N ASP A 14 -7.96 8.92 1.23
CA ASP A 14 -8.49 9.80 2.29
C ASP A 14 -7.37 10.60 2.96
N ILE A 15 -6.26 9.96 3.30
CA ILE A 15 -5.07 10.64 3.82
C ILE A 15 -4.64 11.71 2.82
N GLY A 16 -4.44 11.36 1.56
CA GLY A 16 -3.98 12.29 0.52
C GLY A 16 -4.81 13.55 0.40
N THR A 17 -6.14 13.43 0.40
CA THR A 17 -7.04 14.59 0.40
C THR A 17 -6.87 15.45 1.66
N ARG A 18 -6.64 14.86 2.84
CA ARG A 18 -6.51 15.59 4.11
C ARG A 18 -5.18 16.33 4.26
N ILE A 19 -4.08 15.75 3.76
CA ILE A 19 -2.72 16.31 3.89
C ILE A 19 -2.25 17.05 2.63
N GLU A 20 -3.12 17.24 1.64
CA GLU A 20 -2.82 18.04 0.46
C GLU A 20 -2.47 19.49 0.82
N GLY A 21 -1.39 19.99 0.25
CA GLY A 21 -0.93 21.35 0.50
C GLY A 21 -0.07 21.52 1.75
N TYR A 22 0.08 20.50 2.60
CA TYR A 22 0.86 20.59 3.83
C TYR A 22 2.37 20.45 3.59
N TYR A 23 3.13 21.00 4.53
CA TYR A 23 4.59 20.96 4.59
C TYR A 23 5.06 20.13 5.78
N VAL A 24 6.12 19.36 5.60
CA VAL A 24 6.75 18.63 6.71
C VAL A 24 7.41 19.64 7.65
N SER A 25 6.86 19.78 8.85
CA SER A 25 7.36 20.72 9.87
C SER A 25 8.27 20.04 10.89
N ASN A 26 8.02 18.77 11.19
CA ASN A 26 8.88 17.95 12.04
C ASN A 26 8.70 16.46 11.74
N ILE A 27 9.65 15.65 12.19
CA ILE A 27 9.58 14.18 12.11
C ILE A 27 10.08 13.65 13.45
N TYR A 28 9.31 12.76 14.07
CA TYR A 28 9.67 12.08 15.31
C TYR A 28 9.94 10.61 15.02
N GLY A 29 11.00 10.04 15.59
CA GLY A 29 11.17 8.59 15.64
C GLY A 29 10.38 8.08 16.83
N ILE A 30 9.51 7.09 16.62
CA ILE A 30 8.70 6.52 17.70
C ILE A 30 9.32 5.20 18.14
N THR A 31 9.45 4.26 17.22
CA THR A 31 10.19 3.01 17.43
C THR A 31 11.35 2.92 16.44
N LYS A 32 12.14 1.84 16.52
CA LYS A 32 13.20 1.56 15.55
C LYS A 32 12.71 1.55 14.08
N ASP A 33 11.44 1.25 13.86
CA ASP A 33 10.83 1.08 12.54
C ASP A 33 9.67 2.05 12.24
N SER A 34 9.27 2.90 13.19
CA SER A 34 8.14 3.83 13.00
C SER A 34 8.51 5.30 13.16
N LEU A 35 7.88 6.13 12.34
CA LEU A 35 8.14 7.56 12.22
C LEU A 35 6.82 8.33 12.23
N LEU A 36 6.74 9.37 13.04
CA LEU A 36 5.59 10.27 13.10
C LEU A 36 5.95 11.58 12.40
N PHE A 37 5.36 11.82 11.23
CA PHE A 37 5.52 13.04 10.47
C PHE A 37 4.53 14.08 10.96
N LYS A 38 5.02 15.27 11.29
CA LYS A 38 4.20 16.44 11.59
C LYS A 38 4.10 17.30 10.34
N PHE A 39 2.92 17.36 9.77
CA PHE A 39 2.55 18.21 8.65
C PHE A 39 1.92 19.51 9.15
N HIS A 40 2.38 20.63 8.60
CA HIS A 40 1.89 21.97 8.88
C HIS A 40 1.26 22.61 7.65
N HIS A 41 0.20 23.39 7.83
CA HIS A 41 -0.43 24.18 6.79
C HIS A 41 -0.66 25.61 7.32
N PRO A 42 -0.49 26.67 6.51
CA PRO A 42 -0.62 28.05 6.99
C PRO A 42 -1.99 28.38 7.60
N GLU A 43 -3.04 27.78 7.05
CA GLU A 43 -4.45 28.08 7.41
C GLU A 43 -5.17 26.94 8.14
N LYS A 44 -4.57 25.74 8.23
CA LYS A 44 -5.25 24.53 8.74
C LYS A 44 -4.46 23.95 9.92
N PRO A 45 -5.13 23.26 10.88
CA PRO A 45 -4.45 22.63 12.00
C PRO A 45 -3.39 21.62 11.55
N ASP A 46 -2.32 21.49 12.34
CA ASP A 46 -1.27 20.51 12.07
C ASP A 46 -1.84 19.07 12.05
N ILE A 47 -1.30 18.25 11.15
CA ILE A 47 -1.64 16.82 11.03
C ILE A 47 -0.43 15.98 11.44
N LEU A 48 -0.66 14.94 12.24
CA LEU A 48 0.35 13.93 12.54
C LEU A 48 0.04 12.67 11.74
N LEU A 49 0.99 12.23 10.91
CA LEU A 49 0.90 11.03 10.09
C LEU A 49 1.93 10.01 10.58
N MET A 50 1.45 8.87 11.06
CA MET A 50 2.31 7.75 11.40
C MET A 50 2.66 6.95 10.15
N LEU A 51 3.96 6.69 9.95
CA LEU A 51 4.48 5.71 9.01
C LEU A 51 5.11 4.56 9.79
N SER A 52 4.62 3.34 9.58
CA SER A 52 5.14 2.12 10.18
C SER A 52 5.03 0.97 9.20
N PRO A 53 5.91 -0.05 9.26
CA PRO A 53 5.73 -1.32 8.56
C PRO A 53 4.36 -1.97 8.73
N PHE A 54 3.66 -1.70 9.83
CA PHE A 54 2.35 -2.27 10.11
C PHE A 54 1.19 -1.47 9.49
N GLY A 55 1.41 -0.20 9.15
CA GLY A 55 0.37 0.65 8.59
C GLY A 55 0.74 2.13 8.53
N ILE A 56 -0.17 2.89 7.91
CA ILE A 56 -0.11 4.34 7.78
C ILE A 56 -1.42 4.92 8.31
N TRP A 57 -1.37 5.93 9.20
CA TRP A 57 -2.60 6.54 9.72
C TRP A 57 -2.37 7.95 10.25
N ILE A 58 -3.44 8.76 10.24
CA ILE A 58 -3.46 10.06 10.91
C ILE A 58 -3.79 9.86 12.39
N THR A 59 -3.10 10.57 13.27
CA THR A 59 -3.35 10.56 14.72
C THR A 59 -3.39 11.97 15.29
N LYS A 60 -4.09 12.15 16.42
CA LYS A 60 -4.06 13.37 17.23
C LYS A 60 -3.11 13.25 18.42
N VAL A 61 -2.63 12.03 18.69
CA VAL A 61 -1.78 11.73 19.83
C VAL A 61 -0.33 12.05 19.45
N LYS A 62 0.29 12.94 20.22
CA LYS A 62 1.76 13.07 20.21
C LYS A 62 2.33 11.88 20.95
N ILE A 63 3.22 11.16 20.29
CA ILE A 63 3.86 9.97 20.86
C ILE A 63 5.32 10.35 21.10
N GLU A 64 5.78 10.11 22.32
CA GLU A 64 7.19 10.29 22.67
C GLU A 64 8.03 9.20 22.02
N GLN A 65 9.32 9.50 21.85
CA GLN A 65 10.25 8.52 21.29
C GLN A 65 10.46 7.37 22.28
N ILE A 66 10.18 6.15 21.85
CA ILE A 66 10.36 4.92 22.62
C ILE A 66 11.72 4.29 22.31
N GLU A 67 12.11 4.26 21.03
CA GLU A 67 13.39 3.70 20.58
C GLU A 67 14.10 4.61 19.57
N PRO A 68 15.44 4.52 19.45
CA PRO A 68 16.18 5.21 18.40
C PRO A 68 15.78 4.70 17.01
N ASN A 69 15.46 5.62 16.10
CA ASN A 69 15.18 5.31 14.70
C ASN A 69 16.35 5.77 13.81
N LYS A 70 16.94 4.86 13.04
CA LYS A 70 18.12 5.15 12.23
C LYS A 70 17.87 6.10 11.05
N LEU A 71 16.63 6.18 10.56
CA LEU A 71 16.27 7.08 9.45
C LEU A 71 16.00 8.51 9.93
N LEU A 72 15.70 8.69 11.22
CA LEU A 72 15.25 9.96 11.77
C LEU A 72 16.19 11.13 11.47
N LYS A 73 17.49 10.94 11.69
CA LYS A 73 18.49 11.98 11.43
C LYS A 73 18.52 12.38 9.95
N HIS A 74 18.57 11.39 9.07
CA HIS A 74 18.57 11.63 7.61
C HIS A 74 17.30 12.36 7.17
N LEU A 75 16.14 11.93 7.64
CA LEU A 75 14.85 12.54 7.30
C LEU A 75 14.75 13.99 7.79
N ARG A 76 15.10 14.26 9.06
CA ARG A 76 15.06 15.63 9.61
C ARG A 76 16.04 16.57 8.93
N SER A 77 17.22 16.09 8.52
CA SER A 77 18.19 16.92 7.80
C SER A 77 17.77 17.25 6.37
N ASN A 78 16.95 16.40 5.73
CA ASN A 78 16.70 16.50 4.28
C ASN A 78 15.26 16.82 3.89
N LEU A 79 14.25 16.58 4.74
CA LEU A 79 12.83 16.68 4.36
C LEU A 79 12.04 17.78 5.06
N LEU A 80 12.60 18.49 6.05
CA LEU A 80 11.88 19.60 6.65
C LEU A 80 11.60 20.68 5.61
N ARG A 81 10.41 21.29 5.69
CA ARG A 81 9.85 22.28 4.76
C ARG A 81 9.46 21.73 3.40
N PHE A 82 9.63 20.43 3.13
CA PHE A 82 9.13 19.83 1.91
C PHE A 82 7.60 19.79 1.93
N LYS A 83 6.98 20.16 0.82
CA LYS A 83 5.55 20.06 0.60
C LYS A 83 5.19 18.64 0.18
N LEU A 84 4.11 18.09 0.70
CA LEU A 84 3.53 16.89 0.12
C LEU A 84 2.93 17.22 -1.24
N LYS A 85 3.49 16.60 -2.28
CA LYS A 85 3.03 16.72 -3.66
C LYS A 85 1.99 15.65 -4.00
N LYS A 86 2.24 14.42 -3.55
CA LYS A 86 1.35 13.29 -3.81
C LYS A 86 1.56 12.20 -2.78
N ILE A 87 0.48 11.53 -2.40
CA ILE A 87 0.52 10.22 -1.77
C ILE A 87 -0.29 9.26 -2.64
N LYS A 88 0.23 8.07 -2.91
CA LYS A 88 -0.43 7.08 -3.78
C LYS A 88 -0.05 5.66 -3.41
N GLN A 89 -0.93 4.73 -3.77
CA GLN A 89 -0.65 3.31 -3.87
C GLN A 89 -0.72 2.92 -5.35
N ILE A 90 0.15 1.99 -5.77
CA ILE A 90 0.14 1.45 -7.13
C ILE A 90 -0.54 0.08 -7.09
N GLY A 91 -1.53 -0.13 -7.95
CA GLY A 91 -2.36 -1.35 -7.96
C GLY A 91 -3.02 -1.58 -6.59
N THR A 92 -3.00 -2.84 -6.16
CA THR A 92 -3.47 -3.29 -4.84
C THR A 92 -2.36 -3.83 -3.97
N GLU A 93 -1.11 -3.63 -4.38
CA GLU A 93 0.04 -3.97 -3.55
C GLU A 93 0.08 -3.09 -2.31
N ARG A 94 0.49 -3.66 -1.19
CA ARG A 94 0.54 -2.94 0.10
C ARG A 94 1.78 -2.05 0.19
N ILE A 95 1.92 -1.15 -0.77
CA ILE A 95 3.04 -0.21 -0.92
C ILE A 95 2.49 1.21 -1.09
N VAL A 96 2.95 2.11 -0.24
CA VAL A 96 2.57 3.52 -0.29
C VAL A 96 3.76 4.37 -0.71
N TYR A 97 3.53 5.30 -1.63
CA TYR A 97 4.49 6.27 -2.11
C TYR A 97 4.08 7.66 -1.65
N LEU A 98 4.95 8.35 -0.91
CA LEU A 98 4.79 9.75 -0.56
C LEU A 98 5.84 10.57 -1.32
N THR A 99 5.40 11.38 -2.26
CA THR A 99 6.25 12.30 -3.01
C THR A 99 6.24 13.67 -2.31
N LEU A 100 7.43 14.12 -1.93
CA LEU A 100 7.68 15.35 -1.21
C LEU A 100 8.57 16.25 -2.08
N SER A 101 8.25 17.54 -2.20
CA SER A 101 9.03 18.48 -3.02
C SER A 101 9.33 19.79 -2.32
N TYR A 102 10.50 20.37 -2.60
CA TYR A 102 10.92 21.69 -2.14
C TYR A 102 11.84 22.33 -3.20
N PHE A 103 11.34 23.37 -3.87
CA PHE A 103 11.96 23.92 -5.09
C PHE A 103 12.24 22.79 -6.10
N GLU A 104 13.46 22.71 -6.62
CA GLU A 104 13.91 21.70 -7.58
C GLU A 104 14.22 20.33 -6.96
N LYS A 105 14.08 20.17 -5.64
CA LYS A 105 14.35 18.90 -4.95
C LYS A 105 13.06 18.11 -4.77
N GLU A 106 13.11 16.83 -5.10
CA GLU A 106 12.01 15.89 -4.87
C GLU A 106 12.55 14.59 -4.23
N PHE A 107 11.82 14.10 -3.23
CA PHE A 107 12.07 12.81 -2.58
C PHE A 107 10.81 11.96 -2.62
N VAL A 108 11.02 10.64 -2.67
CA VAL A 108 9.95 9.65 -2.59
C VAL A 108 10.19 8.77 -1.37
N ILE A 109 9.25 8.76 -0.44
CA ILE A 109 9.22 7.77 0.65
C ILE A 109 8.35 6.62 0.19
N VAL A 110 8.93 5.42 0.15
CA VAL A 110 8.23 4.17 -0.13
C VAL A 110 8.04 3.42 1.18
N VAL A 111 6.80 3.07 1.49
CA VAL A 111 6.43 2.30 2.69
C VAL A 111 5.87 0.96 2.25
N GLU A 112 6.59 -0.12 2.53
CA GLU A 112 6.18 -1.50 2.23
C GLU A 112 5.53 -2.11 3.49
N LEU A 113 4.26 -2.50 3.39
CA LEU A 113 3.41 -2.94 4.50
C LEU A 113 3.15 -4.46 4.48
N PHE A 114 4.14 -5.24 4.04
CA PHE A 114 4.06 -6.70 3.96
C PHE A 114 5.34 -7.34 4.53
N SER A 115 5.22 -8.59 4.98
CA SER A 115 6.29 -9.32 5.67
C SER A 115 6.83 -8.50 6.85
N ASP A 116 8.15 -8.30 6.95
CA ASP A 116 8.77 -7.43 7.97
C ASP A 116 8.61 -5.92 7.67
N GLY A 117 8.07 -5.59 6.49
CA GLY A 117 7.88 -4.25 5.97
C GLY A 117 9.17 -3.44 5.79
N ASN A 118 9.04 -2.23 5.25
CA ASN A 118 10.19 -1.37 5.01
C ASN A 118 9.77 0.10 4.88
N ILE A 119 10.65 1.01 5.25
CA ILE A 119 10.55 2.42 4.89
C ILE A 119 11.82 2.76 4.13
N ILE A 120 11.65 3.18 2.88
CA ILE A 120 12.73 3.42 1.92
C ILE A 120 12.62 4.86 1.45
N ILE A 121 13.74 5.56 1.41
CA ILE A 121 13.82 6.95 1.00
C ILE A 121 14.59 6.98 -0.32
N CYS A 122 13.97 7.54 -1.35
CA CYS A 122 14.51 7.65 -2.68
C CYS A 122 14.61 9.11 -3.12
N ASN A 123 15.49 9.40 -4.08
CA ASN A 123 15.44 10.64 -4.85
C ASN A 123 14.33 10.58 -5.93
N ASN A 124 14.23 11.64 -6.74
CA ASN A 124 13.34 11.76 -7.90
C ASN A 124 13.53 10.66 -8.95
N GLU A 125 14.74 10.11 -9.09
CA GLU A 125 15.06 9.01 -10.00
C GLU A 125 14.80 7.63 -9.38
N MET A 126 14.19 7.54 -8.19
CA MET A 126 13.95 6.30 -7.44
C MET A 126 15.24 5.56 -7.00
N LYS A 127 16.39 6.24 -6.96
CA LYS A 127 17.63 5.75 -6.34
C LYS A 127 17.51 5.82 -4.82
N ILE A 128 17.81 4.73 -4.15
CA ILE A 128 17.67 4.59 -2.70
C ILE A 128 18.77 5.36 -1.97
N LEU A 129 18.38 6.25 -1.07
CA LEU A 129 19.25 7.09 -0.25
C LEU A 129 19.39 6.54 1.16
N ALA A 130 18.32 5.98 1.72
CA ALA A 130 18.29 5.34 3.03
C ALA A 130 17.10 4.37 3.13
N LEU A 131 17.18 3.38 4.02
CA LEU A 131 16.14 2.35 4.18
C LEU A 131 16.19 1.67 5.57
N LEU A 132 15.06 1.11 6.02
CA LEU A 132 15.01 0.34 7.28
C LEU A 132 15.67 -1.03 7.15
N HIS A 133 15.37 -1.81 6.11
CA HIS A 133 15.90 -3.17 6.00
C HIS A 133 16.48 -3.43 4.61
N SER A 134 17.79 -3.70 4.55
CA SER A 134 18.43 -4.12 3.30
C SER A 134 17.93 -5.49 2.90
N ILE A 135 17.62 -5.66 1.62
CA ILE A 135 17.15 -6.93 1.06
C ILE A 135 18.17 -7.40 0.05
N ASN A 136 18.58 -8.66 0.14
CA ASN A 136 19.42 -9.30 -0.86
C ASN A 136 18.92 -10.72 -1.12
N VAL A 137 17.94 -10.83 -2.01
CA VAL A 137 17.36 -12.11 -2.45
C VAL A 137 17.51 -12.24 -3.97
N ARG A 138 17.37 -13.46 -4.49
CA ARG A 138 17.64 -13.81 -5.89
C ARG A 138 16.99 -12.87 -6.91
N HIS A 139 15.75 -12.45 -6.65
CA HIS A 139 14.96 -11.64 -7.58
C HIS A 139 14.82 -10.18 -7.15
N ARG A 140 15.45 -9.75 -6.05
CA ARG A 140 15.29 -8.41 -5.50
C ARG A 140 16.44 -8.01 -4.58
N GLN A 141 17.09 -6.89 -4.90
CA GLN A 141 18.11 -6.29 -4.04
C GLN A 141 17.75 -4.84 -3.70
N LEU A 142 17.66 -4.52 -2.41
CA LEU A 142 17.48 -3.16 -1.90
C LEU A 142 18.66 -2.81 -1.01
N ARG A 143 19.45 -1.81 -1.44
CA ARG A 143 20.56 -1.25 -0.66
C ARG A 143 20.72 0.23 -0.96
N VAL A 144 21.39 0.96 -0.07
CA VAL A 144 21.72 2.37 -0.34
C VAL A 144 22.52 2.48 -1.64
N GLY A 145 22.13 3.42 -2.50
CA GLY A 145 22.74 3.69 -3.78
C GLY A 145 22.20 2.87 -4.96
N SER A 146 21.40 1.82 -4.72
CA SER A 146 20.75 1.06 -5.81
C SER A 146 19.44 1.70 -6.24
N GLN A 147 18.95 1.30 -7.41
CA GLN A 147 17.60 1.63 -7.87
C GLN A 147 16.56 0.89 -7.03
N TYR A 148 15.46 1.54 -6.65
CA TYR A 148 14.32 0.87 -6.03
C TYR A 148 13.59 -0.01 -7.05
N VAL A 149 13.32 -1.25 -6.66
CA VAL A 149 12.56 -2.22 -7.45
C VAL A 149 11.44 -2.79 -6.58
N GLN A 150 10.22 -2.77 -7.10
CA GLN A 150 9.04 -3.36 -6.46
C GLN A 150 9.23 -4.89 -6.30
N PRO A 151 8.55 -5.53 -5.34
CA PRO A 151 8.41 -6.99 -5.36
C PRO A 151 7.81 -7.46 -6.71
N PRO A 152 8.09 -8.70 -7.13
CA PRO A 152 7.45 -9.29 -8.31
C PRO A 152 5.93 -9.16 -8.25
N LEU A 153 5.31 -8.82 -9.39
CA LEU A 153 3.87 -8.74 -9.52
C LEU A 153 3.34 -10.12 -9.89
N ASP A 154 2.52 -10.72 -9.03
CA ASP A 154 2.01 -12.09 -9.23
C ASP A 154 0.53 -12.14 -9.65
N ASN A 155 -0.17 -11.00 -9.73
CA ASN A 155 -1.64 -10.97 -9.77
C ASN A 155 -2.24 -10.20 -10.95
N LEU A 156 -3.51 -10.52 -11.23
CA LEU A 156 -4.39 -9.75 -12.11
C LEU A 156 -4.50 -8.31 -11.60
N ASP A 157 -4.54 -7.33 -12.52
CA ASP A 157 -4.85 -5.94 -12.15
C ASP A 157 -6.34 -5.81 -11.83
N ILE A 158 -6.69 -6.06 -10.56
CA ILE A 158 -8.09 -6.08 -10.12
C ILE A 158 -8.78 -4.73 -10.23
N LEU A 159 -8.04 -3.62 -10.39
CA LEU A 159 -8.61 -2.30 -10.58
C LEU A 159 -9.09 -2.06 -12.01
N ASN A 160 -8.55 -2.83 -12.97
CA ASN A 160 -8.86 -2.74 -14.40
C ASN A 160 -9.31 -4.10 -14.95
N MET A 161 -9.83 -4.98 -14.08
CA MET A 161 -10.32 -6.29 -14.46
C MET A 161 -11.57 -6.20 -15.35
N ASN A 162 -11.73 -7.19 -16.21
CA ASN A 162 -12.88 -7.36 -17.09
C ASN A 162 -13.47 -8.78 -16.94
N GLU A 163 -14.67 -8.99 -17.48
CA GLU A 163 -15.40 -10.26 -17.34
C GLU A 163 -14.61 -11.47 -17.88
N LYS A 164 -13.81 -11.28 -18.94
CA LYS A 164 -13.01 -12.38 -19.52
C LYS A 164 -11.91 -12.87 -18.59
N ASP A 165 -11.43 -12.02 -17.69
CA ASP A 165 -10.43 -12.42 -16.69
C ASP A 165 -10.99 -13.49 -15.74
N PHE A 166 -12.32 -13.57 -15.59
CA PHE A 166 -13.01 -14.59 -14.79
C PHE A 166 -13.33 -15.87 -15.57
N GLU A 167 -13.23 -15.88 -16.90
CA GLU A 167 -13.44 -17.11 -17.70
C GLU A 167 -12.44 -18.22 -17.33
N ALA A 168 -11.24 -17.83 -16.87
CA ALA A 168 -10.22 -18.76 -16.40
C ALA A 168 -10.62 -19.57 -15.14
N ILE A 169 -11.76 -19.25 -14.49
CA ILE A 169 -12.36 -20.07 -13.43
C ILE A 169 -12.68 -21.48 -13.96
N HIS A 170 -13.22 -21.59 -15.17
CA HIS A 170 -13.63 -22.87 -15.78
C HIS A 170 -12.49 -23.87 -15.88
N SER A 171 -11.28 -23.37 -16.17
CA SER A 171 -10.09 -24.19 -16.35
C SER A 171 -9.39 -24.54 -15.03
N ALA A 172 -9.94 -24.12 -13.89
CA ALA A 172 -9.30 -24.25 -12.59
C ALA A 172 -9.87 -25.45 -11.79
N PRO A 173 -9.05 -26.47 -11.48
CA PRO A 173 -9.48 -27.64 -10.71
C PRO A 173 -9.50 -27.36 -9.20
N ILE A 174 -9.97 -26.18 -8.80
CA ILE A 174 -10.05 -25.71 -7.42
C ILE A 174 -11.41 -25.07 -7.15
N ALA A 175 -11.76 -24.96 -5.87
CA ALA A 175 -12.98 -24.27 -5.45
C ALA A 175 -12.97 -22.79 -5.89
N VAL A 176 -14.15 -22.28 -6.28
CA VAL A 176 -14.36 -20.88 -6.69
C VAL A 176 -13.76 -19.89 -5.70
N ALA A 177 -14.02 -20.04 -4.40
CA ALA A 177 -13.47 -19.15 -3.39
C ALA A 177 -11.94 -19.16 -3.34
N LYS A 178 -11.32 -20.34 -3.54
CA LYS A 178 -9.86 -20.48 -3.58
C LYS A 178 -9.27 -19.81 -4.83
N TRP A 179 -9.96 -19.94 -5.96
CA TRP A 179 -9.57 -19.27 -7.20
C TRP A 179 -9.64 -17.75 -7.04
N ILE A 180 -10.76 -17.21 -6.56
CA ILE A 180 -10.95 -15.76 -6.34
C ILE A 180 -9.87 -15.21 -5.40
N GLY A 181 -9.59 -15.89 -4.28
CA GLY A 181 -8.56 -15.45 -3.36
C GLY A 181 -7.15 -15.42 -3.96
N LYS A 182 -6.82 -16.40 -4.80
CA LYS A 182 -5.54 -16.47 -5.49
C LYS A 182 -5.43 -15.42 -6.59
N THR A 183 -6.45 -15.29 -7.43
CA THR A 183 -6.43 -14.39 -8.60
C THR A 183 -6.53 -12.93 -8.21
N LEU A 184 -7.42 -12.60 -7.25
CA LEU A 184 -7.66 -11.22 -6.85
C LEU A 184 -6.80 -10.76 -5.66
N GLY A 185 -6.07 -11.68 -5.00
CA GLY A 185 -5.26 -11.35 -3.83
C GLY A 185 -6.06 -10.83 -2.62
N LEU A 186 -7.35 -11.15 -2.54
CA LEU A 186 -8.25 -10.61 -1.52
C LEU A 186 -8.26 -11.45 -0.23
N PRO A 187 -8.37 -10.81 0.95
CA PRO A 187 -8.64 -11.53 2.20
C PRO A 187 -9.95 -12.30 2.17
N ARG A 188 -10.01 -13.37 2.97
CA ARG A 188 -11.16 -14.29 3.08
C ARG A 188 -12.52 -13.61 3.21
N LYS A 189 -12.63 -12.56 4.02
CA LYS A 189 -13.90 -11.84 4.23
C LYS A 189 -14.51 -11.28 2.93
N TYR A 190 -13.67 -10.81 2.01
CA TYR A 190 -14.14 -10.29 0.72
C TYR A 190 -14.51 -11.42 -0.23
N ILE A 191 -13.76 -12.53 -0.21
CA ILE A 191 -14.08 -13.72 -1.00
C ILE A 191 -15.45 -14.29 -0.60
N GLU A 192 -15.70 -14.39 0.71
CA GLU A 192 -16.99 -14.86 1.25
C GLU A 192 -18.13 -13.93 0.83
N GLU A 193 -17.91 -12.62 0.85
CA GLU A 193 -18.91 -11.66 0.41
C GLU A 193 -19.18 -11.71 -1.11
N ILE A 194 -18.13 -11.81 -1.94
CA ILE A 194 -18.26 -11.95 -3.40
C ILE A 194 -19.12 -13.18 -3.75
N THR A 195 -18.78 -14.34 -3.19
CA THR A 195 -19.50 -15.59 -3.48
C THR A 195 -20.94 -15.54 -2.96
N ARG A 196 -21.18 -14.90 -1.81
CA ARG A 196 -22.52 -14.68 -1.26
C ARG A 196 -23.38 -13.76 -2.13
N LEU A 197 -22.86 -12.62 -2.57
CA LEU A 197 -23.58 -11.67 -3.44
C LEU A 197 -23.88 -12.28 -4.81
N ALA A 198 -22.92 -13.01 -5.38
CA ALA A 198 -23.07 -13.69 -6.66
C ALA A 198 -24.02 -14.90 -6.61
N LYS A 199 -24.39 -15.35 -5.40
CA LYS A 199 -25.17 -16.58 -5.14
C LYS A 199 -24.51 -17.81 -5.74
N VAL A 200 -23.19 -17.93 -5.60
CA VAL A 200 -22.39 -19.08 -6.05
C VAL A 200 -21.83 -19.80 -4.83
N GLU A 201 -21.97 -21.13 -4.78
CA GLU A 201 -21.41 -21.91 -3.68
C GLU A 201 -19.87 -21.80 -3.66
N SER A 202 -19.31 -21.36 -2.53
CA SER A 202 -17.88 -21.10 -2.37
C SER A 202 -16.98 -22.31 -2.64
N LYS A 203 -17.48 -23.52 -2.36
CA LYS A 203 -16.79 -24.81 -2.56
C LYS A 203 -17.03 -25.43 -3.93
N LYS A 204 -17.93 -24.88 -4.74
CA LYS A 204 -18.17 -25.33 -6.11
C LYS A 204 -16.85 -25.32 -6.87
N LYS A 205 -16.57 -26.36 -7.67
CA LYS A 205 -15.37 -26.38 -8.49
C LYS A 205 -15.52 -25.39 -9.63
N GLY A 206 -14.41 -24.77 -10.04
CA GLY A 206 -14.39 -23.82 -11.15
C GLY A 206 -14.98 -24.40 -12.44
N GLU A 207 -14.70 -25.67 -12.74
CA GLU A 207 -15.22 -26.42 -13.90
C GLU A 207 -16.75 -26.57 -13.95
N ASP A 208 -17.43 -26.46 -12.81
CA ASP A 208 -18.88 -26.63 -12.70
C ASP A 208 -19.63 -25.30 -12.73
N VAL A 209 -18.92 -24.17 -12.77
CA VAL A 209 -19.51 -22.82 -12.74
C VAL A 209 -20.14 -22.52 -14.09
N SER A 210 -21.32 -21.94 -14.16
CA SER A 210 -21.93 -21.51 -15.43
C SER A 210 -21.42 -20.14 -15.87
N ASN A 211 -21.53 -19.80 -17.16
CA ASN A 211 -21.18 -18.47 -17.65
C ASN A 211 -21.99 -17.35 -16.96
N GLU A 212 -23.24 -17.63 -16.59
CA GLU A 212 -24.07 -16.68 -15.85
C GLU A 212 -23.54 -16.48 -14.41
N GLU A 213 -23.09 -17.55 -13.75
CA GLU A 213 -22.43 -17.45 -12.44
C GLU A 213 -21.11 -16.68 -12.51
N ILE A 214 -20.32 -16.85 -13.58
CA ILE A 214 -19.09 -16.08 -13.83
C ILE A 214 -19.40 -14.59 -13.89
N LYS A 215 -20.40 -14.21 -14.67
CA LYS A 215 -20.81 -12.80 -14.77
C LYS A 215 -21.20 -12.23 -13.40
N ARG A 216 -22.02 -12.96 -12.64
CA ARG A 216 -22.40 -12.53 -11.27
C ARG A 216 -21.21 -12.41 -10.33
N LEU A 217 -20.23 -13.31 -10.44
CA LEU A 217 -18.99 -13.25 -9.66
C LEU A 217 -18.15 -12.01 -10.01
N PHE A 218 -18.02 -11.72 -11.31
CA PHE A 218 -17.33 -10.52 -11.80
C PHE A 218 -18.03 -9.22 -11.34
N ASP A 219 -19.35 -9.13 -11.51
CA ASP A 219 -20.14 -7.97 -11.08
C ASP A 219 -20.01 -7.75 -9.56
N SER A 220 -20.10 -8.83 -8.77
CA SER A 220 -19.96 -8.77 -7.31
C SER A 220 -18.55 -8.38 -6.87
N ALA A 221 -17.52 -8.87 -7.57
CA ALA A 221 -16.13 -8.49 -7.29
C ALA A 221 -15.88 -7.01 -7.60
N THR A 222 -16.41 -6.51 -8.72
CA THR A 222 -16.30 -5.10 -9.13
C THR A 222 -17.01 -4.16 -8.17
N GLN A 223 -18.11 -4.61 -7.53
CA GLN A 223 -18.80 -3.83 -6.51
C GLN A 223 -17.98 -3.67 -5.22
N ILE A 224 -17.11 -4.64 -4.91
CA ILE A 224 -16.36 -4.71 -3.64
C ILE A 224 -14.99 -4.02 -3.72
N VAL A 225 -14.34 -4.06 -4.89
CA VAL A 225 -13.01 -3.50 -5.16
C VAL A 225 -13.10 -2.01 -5.48
#